data_AF-Q51829-F1
#
_entry.id   AF-Q51829-F1
#
_cell.length_a   1.000
_cell.length_b   1.000
_cell.length_c   1.000
_cell.angle_alpha   90.00
_cell.angle_beta   90.00
_cell.angle_gamma   90.00
#
_symmetry.space_group_name_H-M   'P 1'
#
loop_
_entity.id
_entity.type
_entity.pdbx_description
1 polymer ?
#
loop_
_entity_poly.entity_id
_entity_poly.type
_entity_poly.pdbx_seq_one_letter_code
_entity_poly.pdbx_strand_id
1 'polypeptide(L)'
;MNDSKILHQMAKNKLIAPFLKWVGGKRQLIPEIKNLLPKGILSHPYYEPFIGGGALLFELQPKNATINDYNEELINVYKVIRDNPHELIEDLKKHKNTAEYFYEIRAIDRNPLFINLTDIERASRIIYLNKTCYNGLYRVNNAGEFNSPFGKYKNPNIVNEPVIKAVSKYLNTAKIQIFNGDYQTILKDIPRSSFVYLDPPYHPISQSANFTGYVQGGWDEKDQIRLRNVCNTLNERGIKFLLSNSSSDFIKEIYSDYNIYVVQATRAVNSDSSKRGQVSEFLINNYE
;
A
#
# COMPACT_ATOMS: atom_id res chain seq x y z
N MET A 1 -46.30 -2.93 -8.77
CA MET A 1 -45.23 -1.92 -8.63
C MET A 1 -44.18 -2.50 -7.72
N ASN A 2 -43.18 -3.17 -8.29
CA ASN A 2 -42.13 -3.85 -7.56
C ASN A 2 -40.84 -3.71 -8.36
N ASP A 3 -40.30 -2.50 -8.40
CA ASP A 3 -39.04 -2.21 -9.08
C ASP A 3 -37.88 -2.57 -8.14
N SER A 4 -37.52 -3.84 -8.20
CA SER A 4 -36.23 -4.37 -7.77
C SER A 4 -35.11 -3.61 -8.50
N LYS A 5 -34.56 -2.58 -7.86
CA LYS A 5 -33.29 -1.96 -8.28
C LYS A 5 -32.16 -2.94 -7.97
N ILE A 6 -31.97 -3.90 -8.88
CA ILE A 6 -30.70 -4.60 -9.04
C ILE A 6 -29.71 -3.55 -9.54
N LEU A 7 -28.99 -2.92 -8.62
CA LEU A 7 -27.78 -2.18 -8.94
C LEU A 7 -26.84 -3.18 -9.62
N HIS A 8 -26.66 -3.05 -10.93
CA HIS A 8 -25.61 -3.72 -11.68
C HIS A 8 -24.27 -3.35 -11.04
N GLN A 9 -23.77 -4.22 -10.16
CA GLN A 9 -22.41 -4.16 -9.70
C GLN A 9 -21.55 -4.49 -10.92
N MET A 10 -21.00 -3.46 -11.57
CA MET A 10 -20.09 -3.64 -12.71
C MET A 10 -19.04 -4.67 -12.32
N ALA A 11 -18.85 -5.69 -13.17
CA ALA A 11 -17.91 -6.76 -12.90
C ALA A 11 -16.51 -6.17 -12.66
N LYS A 12 -15.89 -6.54 -11.54
CA LYS A 12 -14.54 -6.10 -11.15
C LYS A 12 -13.55 -6.38 -12.28
N ASN A 13 -12.80 -5.36 -12.70
CA ASN A 13 -11.74 -5.57 -13.68
C ASN A 13 -10.50 -6.14 -12.98
N LYS A 14 -10.16 -7.39 -13.29
CA LYS A 14 -9.03 -8.12 -12.68
C LYS A 14 -7.65 -7.56 -13.06
N LEU A 15 -7.55 -6.74 -14.11
CA LEU A 15 -6.31 -6.07 -14.51
C LEU A 15 -6.00 -4.84 -13.66
N ILE A 16 -6.99 -4.29 -12.97
CA ILE A 16 -6.76 -3.25 -11.96
C ILE A 16 -6.26 -3.98 -10.71
N ALA A 17 -4.94 -4.05 -10.57
CA ALA A 17 -4.24 -4.82 -9.55
C ALA A 17 -2.94 -4.11 -9.14
N PRO A 18 -2.38 -4.44 -7.96
CA PRO A 18 -1.10 -3.91 -7.52
C PRO A 18 0.00 -4.07 -8.57
N PHE A 19 0.64 -2.97 -8.95
CA PHE A 19 1.75 -2.95 -9.92
C PHE A 19 3.11 -3.12 -9.26
N LEU A 20 3.23 -2.87 -7.94
CA LEU A 20 4.41 -3.16 -7.13
C LEU A 20 4.12 -4.29 -6.12
N LYS A 21 5.14 -5.10 -5.82
CA LYS A 21 5.12 -5.90 -4.60
C LYS A 21 5.57 -5.00 -3.46
N TRP A 22 4.68 -4.77 -2.51
CA TRP A 22 4.93 -3.87 -1.38
C TRP A 22 4.96 -4.64 -0.06
N VAL A 23 5.77 -4.17 0.88
CA VAL A 23 5.82 -4.73 2.23
C VAL A 23 4.46 -4.53 2.90
N GLY A 24 3.99 -5.54 3.63
CA GLY A 24 2.68 -5.49 4.27
C GLY A 24 1.49 -5.72 3.33
N GLY A 25 1.73 -6.06 2.06
CA GLY A 25 0.66 -6.23 1.06
C GLY A 25 -0.47 -7.17 1.51
N LYS A 26 -1.68 -6.60 1.67
CA LYS A 26 -2.86 -7.24 2.28
C LYS A 26 -3.61 -8.26 1.44
N ARG A 27 -3.03 -8.72 0.33
CA ARG A 27 -3.72 -9.59 -0.63
C ARG A 27 -4.30 -10.86 0.02
N GLN A 28 -3.62 -11.41 1.01
CA GLN A 28 -4.08 -12.61 1.74
C GLN A 28 -5.19 -12.31 2.75
N LEU A 29 -5.23 -11.09 3.29
CA LEU A 29 -6.25 -10.65 4.26
C LEU A 29 -7.48 -10.02 3.59
N ILE A 30 -7.47 -9.81 2.28
CA ILE A 30 -8.62 -9.27 1.54
C ILE A 30 -9.94 -9.98 1.88
N PRO A 31 -10.04 -11.33 1.96
CA PRO A 31 -11.30 -11.99 2.32
C PRO A 31 -11.81 -11.57 3.70
N GLU A 32 -10.94 -11.58 4.71
CA GLU A 32 -11.27 -11.19 6.08
C GLU A 32 -11.63 -9.71 6.19
N ILE A 33 -10.86 -8.84 5.52
CA ILE A 33 -11.14 -7.40 5.43
C ILE A 33 -12.53 -7.18 4.83
N LYS A 34 -12.87 -7.84 3.72
CA LYS A 34 -14.17 -7.71 3.05
C LYS A 34 -15.33 -8.15 3.92
N ASN A 35 -15.15 -9.16 4.77
CA ASN A 35 -16.17 -9.60 5.73
C ASN A 35 -16.49 -8.53 6.78
N LEU A 36 -15.52 -7.67 7.10
CA LEU A 36 -15.66 -6.58 8.06
C LEU A 36 -15.97 -5.22 7.41
N LEU A 37 -16.10 -5.14 6.09
CA LEU A 37 -16.48 -3.88 5.44
C LEU A 37 -17.96 -3.58 5.68
N PRO A 38 -18.34 -2.32 5.97
CA PRO A 38 -19.73 -1.95 6.11
C PRO A 38 -20.51 -2.21 4.81
N LYS A 39 -21.78 -2.59 4.92
CA LYS A 39 -22.65 -2.74 3.74
C LYS A 39 -22.75 -1.42 2.97
N GLY A 40 -22.65 -1.49 1.63
CA GLY A 40 -22.77 -0.33 0.76
C GLY A 40 -21.54 0.59 0.71
N ILE A 41 -20.39 0.18 1.28
CA ILE A 41 -19.20 1.04 1.44
C ILE A 41 -18.71 1.70 0.14
N LEU A 42 -18.88 1.04 -1.01
CA LEU A 42 -18.45 1.56 -2.32
C LEU A 42 -19.24 2.80 -2.78
N SER A 43 -20.35 3.12 -2.12
CA SER A 43 -21.12 4.35 -2.34
C SER A 43 -20.61 5.55 -1.53
N HIS A 44 -19.61 5.33 -0.67
CA HIS A 44 -19.06 6.33 0.23
C HIS A 44 -17.66 6.79 -0.23
N PRO A 45 -17.24 8.02 0.12
CA PRO A 45 -15.86 8.44 -0.05
C PRO A 45 -14.90 7.48 0.68
N TYR A 46 -13.95 6.90 -0.06
CA TYR A 46 -12.97 5.95 0.45
C TYR A 46 -11.64 6.63 0.73
N TYR A 47 -11.03 6.37 1.88
CA TYR A 47 -9.72 6.91 2.27
C TYR A 47 -8.77 5.78 2.61
N GLU A 48 -7.58 5.78 2.00
CA GLU A 48 -6.51 4.83 2.30
C GLU A 48 -5.20 5.62 2.51
N PRO A 49 -4.95 6.10 3.75
CA PRO A 49 -3.83 7.02 4.05
C PRO A 49 -2.44 6.40 4.02
N PHE A 50 -2.39 5.06 4.03
CA PHE A 50 -1.18 4.24 3.94
C PHE A 50 -1.37 3.27 2.75
N ILE A 51 -1.37 3.81 1.53
CA ILE A 51 -1.75 3.05 0.33
C ILE A 51 -0.82 1.88 0.06
N GLY A 52 0.48 2.02 0.28
CA GLY A 52 1.47 1.01 -0.09
C GLY A 52 1.26 0.50 -1.52
N GLY A 53 1.09 -0.81 -1.68
CA GLY A 53 0.81 -1.43 -2.99
C GLY A 53 -0.64 -1.30 -3.48
N GLY A 54 -1.54 -0.71 -2.71
CA GLY A 54 -2.96 -0.48 -3.06
C GLY A 54 -3.80 -1.76 -3.16
N ALA A 55 -3.49 -2.78 -2.36
CA ALA A 55 -4.16 -4.07 -2.43
C ALA A 55 -5.69 -3.94 -2.22
N LEU A 56 -6.12 -3.14 -1.24
CA LEU A 56 -7.54 -2.95 -0.96
C LEU A 56 -8.19 -1.97 -1.96
N LEU A 57 -7.56 -0.84 -2.29
CA LEU A 57 -8.02 0.05 -3.35
C LEU A 57 -8.36 -0.69 -4.65
N PHE A 58 -7.43 -1.51 -5.15
CA PHE A 58 -7.61 -2.23 -6.42
C PHE A 58 -8.55 -3.43 -6.31
N GLU A 59 -8.76 -3.97 -5.11
CA GLU A 59 -9.80 -4.95 -4.84
C GLU A 59 -11.19 -4.33 -4.92
N LEU A 60 -11.38 -3.17 -4.28
CA LEU A 60 -12.67 -2.51 -4.10
C LEU A 60 -13.07 -1.64 -5.30
N GLN A 61 -12.09 -1.03 -5.96
CA GLN A 61 -12.26 -0.11 -7.11
C GLN A 61 -13.32 0.98 -6.84
N PRO A 62 -13.23 1.72 -5.71
CA PRO A 62 -14.19 2.79 -5.41
C PRO A 62 -14.18 3.87 -6.50
N LYS A 63 -15.35 4.48 -6.73
CA LYS A 63 -15.51 5.57 -7.70
C LYS A 63 -15.02 6.93 -7.17
N ASN A 64 -14.90 7.07 -5.85
CA ASN A 64 -14.43 8.27 -5.17
C ASN A 64 -13.50 7.86 -4.04
N ALA A 65 -12.21 8.15 -4.19
CA ALA A 65 -11.21 7.79 -3.20
C ALA A 65 -10.12 8.85 -3.04
N THR A 66 -9.56 8.89 -1.84
CA THR A 66 -8.35 9.66 -1.51
C THR A 66 -7.30 8.70 -1.00
N ILE A 67 -6.14 8.67 -1.66
CA ILE A 67 -5.01 7.82 -1.28
C ILE A 67 -3.81 8.69 -0.90
N ASN A 68 -3.01 8.18 0.02
CA ASN A 68 -1.78 8.83 0.48
C ASN A 68 -0.73 7.78 0.83
N ASP A 69 0.52 8.17 0.75
CA ASP A 69 1.64 7.50 1.41
C ASP A 69 2.69 8.54 1.80
N TYR A 70 3.50 8.21 2.80
CA TYR A 70 4.65 9.04 3.14
C TYR A 70 5.78 8.87 2.10
N ASN A 71 5.88 7.69 1.47
CA ASN A 71 6.93 7.40 0.50
C ASN A 71 6.71 8.16 -0.82
N GLU A 72 7.54 9.18 -1.08
CA GLU A 72 7.44 10.02 -2.28
C GLU A 72 7.68 9.23 -3.57
N GLU A 73 8.66 8.32 -3.59
CA GLU A 73 8.97 7.48 -4.76
C GLU A 73 7.77 6.60 -5.16
N LEU A 74 7.04 6.06 -4.17
CA LEU A 74 5.82 5.28 -4.40
C LEU A 74 4.72 6.16 -4.99
N ILE A 75 4.46 7.34 -4.40
CA ILE A 75 3.42 8.24 -4.90
C ILE A 75 3.77 8.78 -6.29
N ASN A 76 5.04 9.00 -6.58
CA ASN A 76 5.51 9.31 -7.93
C ASN A 76 5.11 8.20 -8.92
N VAL A 77 5.29 6.92 -8.57
CA VAL A 77 4.85 5.80 -9.45
C VAL A 77 3.34 5.84 -9.71
N TYR A 78 2.52 6.08 -8.68
CA TYR A 78 1.07 6.23 -8.85
C TYR A 78 0.70 7.37 -9.80
N LYS A 79 1.34 8.54 -9.64
CA LYS A 79 1.11 9.73 -10.49
C LYS A 79 1.55 9.48 -11.93
N VAL A 80 2.74 8.92 -12.15
CA VAL A 80 3.24 8.60 -13.50
C VAL A 80 2.37 7.56 -14.20
N ILE A 81 1.88 6.52 -13.50
CA ILE A 81 0.93 5.57 -14.09
C ILE A 81 -0.37 6.27 -14.50
N ARG A 82 -0.88 7.19 -13.68
CA ARG A 82 -2.09 7.96 -14.01
C ARG A 82 -1.85 8.86 -15.22
N ASP A 83 -0.75 9.62 -15.22
CA ASP A 83 -0.57 10.78 -16.08
C ASP A 83 0.21 10.47 -17.37
N ASN A 84 1.19 9.55 -17.33
CA ASN A 84 2.13 9.24 -18.42
C ASN A 84 2.36 7.72 -18.60
N PRO A 85 1.29 6.91 -18.75
CA PRO A 85 1.42 5.45 -18.80
C PRO A 85 2.19 4.94 -20.02
N HIS A 86 2.14 5.65 -21.15
CA HIS A 86 2.80 5.22 -22.40
C HIS A 86 4.31 5.44 -22.30
N GLU A 87 4.72 6.63 -21.88
CA GLU A 87 6.12 7.01 -21.68
C GLU A 87 6.77 6.11 -20.62
N LEU A 88 6.05 5.79 -19.54
CA LEU A 88 6.52 4.82 -18.54
C LEU A 88 6.77 3.44 -19.15
N ILE A 89 5.85 2.94 -19.97
CA ILE A 89 6.00 1.63 -20.64
C ILE A 89 7.24 1.62 -21.54
N GLU A 90 7.43 2.69 -22.33
CA GLU A 90 8.59 2.80 -23.22
C GLU A 90 9.90 2.92 -22.45
N ASP A 91 9.92 3.64 -21.32
CA ASP A 91 11.11 3.70 -20.47
C ASP A 91 11.44 2.34 -19.84
N LEU A 92 10.42 1.63 -19.33
CA LEU A 92 10.61 0.31 -18.72
C LEU A 92 11.19 -0.73 -19.69
N LYS A 93 10.90 -0.62 -20.99
CA LYS A 93 11.44 -1.51 -22.04
C LYS A 93 12.96 -1.40 -22.20
N LYS A 94 13.59 -0.32 -21.72
CA LYS A 94 15.05 -0.11 -21.79
C LYS A 94 15.81 -0.99 -20.81
N HIS A 95 15.16 -1.44 -19.74
CA HIS A 95 15.83 -2.13 -18.64
C HIS A 95 16.26 -3.56 -18.99
N LYS A 96 17.41 -3.97 -18.46
CA LYS A 96 18.00 -5.29 -18.66
C LYS A 96 17.97 -6.10 -17.35
N ASN A 97 17.78 -7.41 -17.46
CA ASN A 97 17.78 -8.31 -16.31
C ASN A 97 19.15 -8.98 -16.10
N THR A 98 20.18 -8.18 -15.82
CA THR A 98 21.52 -8.65 -15.44
C THR A 98 21.92 -8.08 -14.08
N ALA A 99 22.83 -8.74 -13.38
CA ALA A 99 23.25 -8.31 -12.05
C ALA A 99 24.01 -6.97 -12.12
N GLU A 100 24.84 -6.79 -13.13
CA GLU A 100 25.65 -5.60 -13.38
C GLU A 100 24.73 -4.39 -13.58
N TYR A 101 23.79 -4.48 -14.53
CA TYR A 101 22.82 -3.42 -14.82
C TYR A 101 21.92 -3.14 -13.61
N PHE A 102 21.51 -4.17 -12.86
CA PHE A 102 20.73 -3.97 -11.63
C PHE A 102 21.46 -3.10 -10.63
N TYR A 103 22.75 -3.37 -10.36
CA TYR A 103 23.52 -2.60 -9.39
C TYR A 103 23.86 -1.19 -9.88
N GLU A 104 24.03 -0.99 -11.19
CA GLU A 104 24.12 0.34 -11.79
C GLU A 104 22.86 1.17 -11.53
N ILE A 105 21.68 0.64 -11.91
CA ILE A 105 20.40 1.33 -11.68
C ILE A 105 20.14 1.54 -10.19
N ARG A 106 20.47 0.56 -9.34
CA ARG A 106 20.34 0.69 -7.89
C ARG A 106 21.25 1.78 -7.32
N ALA A 107 22.42 2.02 -7.92
CA ALA A 107 23.38 3.02 -7.45
C ALA A 107 22.96 4.48 -7.73
N ILE A 108 22.00 4.70 -8.63
CA ILE A 108 21.64 6.05 -9.09
C ILE A 108 21.16 6.97 -7.96
N ASP A 109 20.42 6.46 -6.95
CA ASP A 109 19.93 7.26 -5.82
C ASP A 109 21.02 7.78 -4.87
N ARG A 110 22.27 7.36 -5.08
CA ARG A 110 23.46 7.83 -4.36
C ARG A 110 24.17 8.97 -5.08
N ASN A 111 23.77 9.25 -6.33
CA ASN A 111 24.38 10.27 -7.16
C ASN A 111 23.69 11.62 -6.91
N PRO A 112 24.43 12.73 -6.72
CA PRO A 112 23.85 14.07 -6.61
C PRO A 112 22.92 14.47 -7.76
N LEU A 113 23.13 13.92 -8.97
CA LEU A 113 22.30 14.16 -10.14
C LEU A 113 20.98 13.38 -10.13
N PHE A 114 20.73 12.53 -9.13
CA PHE A 114 19.46 11.80 -8.99
C PHE A 114 18.26 12.74 -8.99
N ILE A 115 18.41 13.93 -8.38
CA ILE A 115 17.38 14.97 -8.34
C ILE A 115 16.99 15.50 -9.73
N ASN A 116 17.85 15.31 -10.73
CA ASN A 116 17.60 15.76 -12.11
C ASN A 116 16.88 14.71 -12.95
N LEU A 117 16.67 13.49 -12.44
CA LEU A 117 15.85 12.51 -13.14
C LEU A 117 14.41 12.99 -13.21
N THR A 118 13.80 12.75 -14.36
CA THR A 118 12.37 12.97 -14.54
C THR A 118 11.55 12.03 -13.66
N ASP A 119 10.31 12.42 -13.37
CA ASP A 119 9.36 11.58 -12.64
C ASP A 119 9.17 10.21 -13.31
N ILE A 120 9.18 10.16 -14.64
CA ILE A 120 9.07 8.92 -15.43
C ILE A 120 10.28 8.02 -15.18
N GLU A 121 11.50 8.54 -15.27
CA GLU A 121 12.74 7.78 -15.02
C GLU A 121 12.80 7.25 -13.58
N ARG A 122 12.38 8.07 -12.59
CA ARG A 122 12.28 7.64 -11.18
C ARG A 122 11.26 6.52 -11.01
N ALA A 123 10.07 6.67 -11.57
CA ALA A 123 9.02 5.64 -11.48
C ALA A 123 9.41 4.33 -12.17
N SER A 124 10.01 4.43 -13.37
CA SER A 124 10.53 3.32 -14.15
C SER A 124 11.61 2.56 -13.36
N ARG A 125 12.58 3.28 -12.78
CA ARG A 125 13.60 2.74 -11.89
C ARG A 125 13.00 1.96 -10.73
N ILE A 126 12.01 2.51 -10.01
CA ILE A 126 11.39 1.84 -8.87
C ILE A 126 10.67 0.55 -9.28
N ILE A 127 9.90 0.57 -10.36
CA ILE A 127 9.23 -0.63 -10.89
C ILE A 127 10.28 -1.67 -11.28
N TYR A 128 11.32 -1.29 -12.03
CA TYR A 128 12.39 -2.19 -12.42
C TYR A 128 13.05 -2.85 -11.21
N LEU A 129 13.50 -2.06 -10.24
CA LEU A 129 14.14 -2.57 -9.02
C LEU A 129 13.18 -3.50 -8.27
N ASN A 130 11.91 -3.15 -8.15
CA ASN A 130 10.91 -4.00 -7.49
C ASN A 130 10.69 -5.34 -8.21
N LYS A 131 10.72 -5.36 -9.54
CA LYS A 131 10.50 -6.60 -10.31
C LYS A 131 11.75 -7.49 -10.38
N THR A 132 12.92 -6.94 -10.09
CA THR A 132 14.20 -7.64 -10.25
C THR A 132 14.97 -7.88 -8.95
N CYS A 133 14.65 -7.17 -7.86
CA CYS A 133 15.31 -7.37 -6.57
C CYS A 133 14.81 -8.63 -5.83
N TYR A 134 15.60 -9.09 -4.87
CA TYR A 134 15.28 -10.26 -4.07
C TYR A 134 13.91 -10.14 -3.40
N ASN A 135 13.05 -11.10 -3.70
CA ASN A 135 11.66 -11.17 -3.23
C ASN A 135 10.78 -9.95 -3.58
N GLY A 136 11.17 -9.11 -4.53
CA GLY A 136 10.46 -7.86 -4.86
C GLY A 136 10.24 -6.96 -3.65
N LEU A 137 11.20 -6.96 -2.73
CA LEU A 137 11.16 -6.24 -1.48
C LEU A 137 11.66 -4.81 -1.70
N TYR A 138 10.78 -3.82 -1.62
CA TYR A 138 11.20 -2.43 -1.50
C TYR A 138 11.78 -2.21 -0.11
N ARG A 139 13.04 -1.79 0.01
CA ARG A 139 13.73 -1.51 1.28
C ARG A 139 14.76 -0.43 1.06
N VAL A 140 14.88 0.48 2.04
CA VAL A 140 15.85 1.56 2.04
C VAL A 140 16.78 1.45 3.25
N ASN A 141 17.94 2.11 3.19
CA ASN A 141 18.78 2.33 4.37
C ASN A 141 18.36 3.62 5.10
N ASN A 142 19.08 3.98 6.16
CA ASN A 142 18.80 5.21 6.93
C ASN A 142 18.97 6.50 6.11
N ALA A 143 19.70 6.46 5.00
CA ALA A 143 19.85 7.58 4.06
C ALA A 143 18.73 7.63 3.01
N GLY A 144 17.76 6.71 3.04
CA GLY A 144 16.68 6.62 2.04
C GLY A 144 17.07 5.91 0.75
N GLU A 145 18.29 5.34 0.66
CA GLU A 145 18.78 4.68 -0.55
C GLU A 145 18.26 3.25 -0.65
N PHE A 146 17.84 2.83 -1.84
CA PHE A 146 17.37 1.47 -2.07
C PHE A 146 18.51 0.45 -1.87
N ASN A 147 18.27 -0.58 -1.05
CA ASN A 147 19.31 -1.51 -0.60
C ASN A 147 18.97 -3.00 -0.74
N SER A 148 17.89 -3.36 -1.43
CA SER A 148 17.61 -4.78 -1.73
C SER A 148 18.59 -5.32 -2.79
N PRO A 149 19.09 -6.56 -2.64
CA PRO A 149 20.02 -7.17 -3.61
C PRO A 149 19.29 -7.69 -4.85
N PHE A 150 20.03 -8.07 -5.89
CA PHE A 150 19.47 -8.66 -7.10
C PHE A 150 18.80 -10.01 -6.83
N GLY A 151 17.62 -10.24 -7.39
CA GLY A 151 16.76 -11.40 -7.10
C GLY A 151 16.98 -12.63 -7.97
N LYS A 152 17.78 -12.53 -9.05
CA LYS A 152 18.11 -13.65 -9.97
C LYS A 152 16.89 -14.33 -10.61
N TYR A 153 15.81 -13.58 -10.86
CA TYR A 153 14.65 -14.09 -11.60
C TYR A 153 15.03 -14.37 -13.06
N LYS A 154 14.56 -15.49 -13.63
CA LYS A 154 14.81 -15.80 -15.05
C LYS A 154 14.08 -14.82 -15.98
N ASN A 155 12.77 -14.66 -15.78
CA ASN A 155 11.90 -13.81 -16.60
C ASN A 155 11.03 -12.90 -15.71
N PRO A 156 11.59 -11.84 -15.10
CA PRO A 156 10.82 -10.90 -14.31
C PRO A 156 9.83 -10.13 -15.21
N ASN A 157 8.60 -9.97 -14.74
CA ASN A 157 7.58 -9.17 -15.43
C ASN A 157 7.82 -7.67 -15.18
N ILE A 158 8.90 -7.13 -15.77
CA ILE A 158 9.31 -5.72 -15.66
C ILE A 158 8.23 -4.83 -16.29
N VAL A 159 7.81 -5.19 -17.51
CA VAL A 159 6.80 -4.44 -18.28
C VAL A 159 5.47 -5.21 -18.24
N ASN A 160 4.55 -4.77 -17.38
CA ASN A 160 3.18 -5.29 -17.35
C ASN A 160 2.20 -4.29 -17.98
N GLU A 161 2.28 -4.11 -19.30
CA GLU A 161 1.46 -3.12 -20.02
C GLU A 161 -0.05 -3.24 -19.74
N PRO A 162 -0.65 -4.45 -19.73
CA PRO A 162 -2.09 -4.58 -19.49
C PRO A 162 -2.51 -4.02 -18.12
N VAL A 163 -1.71 -4.26 -17.07
CA VAL A 163 -1.99 -3.72 -15.73
C VAL A 163 -1.77 -2.22 -15.68
N ILE A 164 -0.66 -1.71 -16.25
CA ILE A 164 -0.37 -0.26 -16.27
C ILE A 164 -1.51 0.50 -16.97
N LYS A 165 -1.94 0.04 -18.15
CA LYS A 165 -3.04 0.66 -18.91
C LYS A 165 -4.37 0.58 -18.16
N ALA A 166 -4.69 -0.56 -17.53
CA ALA A 166 -5.93 -0.72 -16.77
C ALA A 166 -5.96 0.16 -15.51
N VAL A 167 -4.85 0.22 -14.76
CA VAL A 167 -4.72 1.08 -13.57
C VAL A 167 -4.78 2.55 -13.96
N SER A 168 -4.06 2.97 -15.00
CA SER A 168 -4.13 4.34 -15.52
C SER A 168 -5.55 4.75 -15.87
N LYS A 169 -6.27 3.90 -16.61
CA LYS A 169 -7.68 4.14 -16.95
C LYS A 169 -8.55 4.27 -15.70
N TYR A 170 -8.36 3.41 -14.70
CA TYR A 170 -9.10 3.49 -13.44
C TYR A 170 -8.83 4.79 -12.68
N LEU A 171 -7.56 5.17 -12.51
CA LEU A 171 -7.17 6.38 -11.79
C LEU A 171 -7.66 7.67 -12.45
N ASN A 172 -7.86 7.66 -13.78
CA ASN A 172 -8.41 8.80 -14.53
C ASN A 172 -9.94 8.81 -14.63
N THR A 173 -10.61 7.66 -14.55
CA THR A 173 -12.07 7.58 -14.71
C THR A 173 -12.82 7.63 -13.37
N ALA A 174 -12.21 7.16 -12.30
CA ALA A 174 -12.68 7.37 -10.95
C ALA A 174 -12.19 8.73 -10.41
N LYS A 175 -12.91 9.29 -9.44
CA LYS A 175 -12.49 10.49 -8.71
C LYS A 175 -11.44 10.09 -7.67
N ILE A 176 -10.19 9.90 -8.11
CA ILE A 176 -9.06 9.51 -7.24
C ILE A 176 -8.18 10.73 -6.96
N GLN A 177 -8.08 11.10 -5.70
CA GLN A 177 -7.12 12.10 -5.22
C GLN A 177 -5.89 11.39 -4.67
N ILE A 178 -4.69 11.85 -5.06
CA ILE A 178 -3.41 11.23 -4.71
C ILE A 178 -2.56 12.27 -3.98
N PHE A 179 -2.28 12.03 -2.71
CA PHE A 179 -1.45 12.86 -1.85
C PHE A 179 -0.15 12.15 -1.48
N ASN A 180 0.83 12.93 -1.01
CA ASN A 180 2.06 12.43 -0.42
C ASN A 180 2.33 13.21 0.87
N GLY A 181 2.63 12.50 1.95
CA GLY A 181 2.96 13.09 3.23
C GLY A 181 2.29 12.40 4.42
N ASP A 182 2.16 13.14 5.52
CA ASP A 182 1.59 12.62 6.76
C ASP A 182 0.09 12.32 6.63
N TYR A 183 -0.29 11.12 7.06
CA TYR A 183 -1.63 10.56 6.95
C TYR A 183 -2.71 11.44 7.61
N GLN A 184 -2.38 12.22 8.65
CA GLN A 184 -3.36 13.08 9.33
C GLN A 184 -3.90 14.18 8.43
N THR A 185 -3.06 14.66 7.51
CA THR A 185 -3.39 15.77 6.62
C THR A 185 -4.63 15.45 5.80
N ILE A 186 -4.73 14.23 5.28
CA ILE A 186 -5.86 13.82 4.44
C ILE A 186 -7.09 13.38 5.25
N LEU A 187 -7.00 13.29 6.58
CA LEU A 187 -8.09 12.86 7.47
C LEU A 187 -8.74 14.00 8.25
N LYS A 188 -8.15 15.20 8.24
CA LYS A 188 -8.59 16.33 9.06
C LYS A 188 -10.06 16.70 8.84
N ASP A 189 -10.47 16.96 7.60
CA ASP A 189 -11.79 17.53 7.27
C ASP A 189 -12.61 16.65 6.31
N ILE A 190 -12.56 15.33 6.51
CA ILE A 190 -13.27 14.41 5.62
C ILE A 190 -14.78 14.33 5.93
N PRO A 191 -15.64 14.03 4.95
CA PRO A 191 -17.09 13.88 5.17
C PRO A 191 -17.42 12.81 6.21
N ARG A 192 -18.46 13.02 7.03
CA ARG A 192 -18.93 12.04 8.02
C ARG A 192 -19.31 10.69 7.40
N SER A 193 -19.79 10.70 6.15
CA SER A 193 -20.15 9.50 5.41
C SER A 193 -18.95 8.70 4.89
N SER A 194 -17.72 9.14 5.12
CA SER A 194 -16.51 8.49 4.59
C SER A 194 -16.22 7.15 5.28
N PHE A 195 -15.40 6.35 4.60
CA PHE A 195 -14.76 5.17 5.19
C PHE A 195 -13.25 5.28 5.07
N VAL A 196 -12.56 4.92 6.14
CA VAL A 196 -11.09 4.99 6.23
C VAL A 196 -10.52 3.60 6.45
N TYR A 197 -9.66 3.14 5.55
CA TYR A 197 -8.84 1.95 5.76
C TYR A 197 -7.42 2.37 6.16
N LEU A 198 -6.94 1.86 7.29
CA LEU A 198 -5.65 2.20 7.89
C LEU A 198 -4.76 0.95 7.93
N ASP A 199 -3.62 1.03 7.25
CA ASP A 199 -2.61 -0.04 7.24
C ASP A 199 -1.21 0.54 7.52
N PRO A 200 -0.97 1.01 8.75
CA PRO A 200 0.32 1.62 9.11
C PRO A 200 1.44 0.57 9.12
N PRO A 201 2.71 1.00 9.22
CA PRO A 201 3.79 0.12 9.65
C PRO A 201 3.42 -0.57 10.99
N TYR A 202 3.59 -1.88 11.05
CA TYR A 202 3.16 -2.67 12.22
C TYR A 202 4.08 -2.51 13.41
N HIS A 203 3.50 -2.53 14.62
CA HIS A 203 4.29 -2.65 15.84
C HIS A 203 4.97 -4.04 15.89
N PRO A 204 6.27 -4.13 16.23
CA PRO A 204 6.98 -5.41 16.34
C PRO A 204 6.32 -6.36 17.35
N ILE A 205 6.18 -7.64 17.01
CA ILE A 205 5.64 -8.66 17.93
C ILE A 205 6.68 -9.06 19.00
N SER A 206 7.96 -8.82 18.74
CA SER A 206 9.05 -9.00 19.70
C SER A 206 10.23 -8.10 19.35
N GLN A 207 11.13 -7.85 20.31
CA GLN A 207 12.37 -7.07 20.09
C GLN A 207 13.25 -7.67 18.97
N SER A 208 13.22 -8.99 18.78
CA SER A 208 13.93 -9.70 17.71
C SER A 208 13.22 -9.66 16.34
N ALA A 209 11.98 -9.18 16.29
CA ALA A 209 11.17 -9.06 15.08
C ALA A 209 11.13 -7.61 14.54
N ASN A 210 12.07 -6.76 14.99
CA ASN A 210 12.23 -5.37 14.53
C ASN A 210 12.55 -5.32 13.03
N PHE A 211 11.49 -5.29 12.22
CA PHE A 211 11.52 -5.18 10.77
C PHE A 211 11.17 -3.74 10.35
N THR A 212 11.68 -2.74 11.08
CA THR A 212 11.36 -1.31 10.91
C THR A 212 12.16 -0.60 9.80
N GLY A 213 13.02 -1.31 9.07
CA GLY A 213 13.87 -0.76 8.01
C GLY A 213 13.16 -0.30 6.72
N TYR A 214 11.86 -0.03 6.75
CA TYR A 214 11.06 0.39 5.58
C TYR A 214 10.52 1.81 5.67
N VAL A 215 10.51 2.39 6.87
CA VAL A 215 10.08 3.77 7.08
C VAL A 215 11.32 4.61 7.30
N GLN A 216 11.63 5.49 6.36
CA GLN A 216 12.70 6.47 6.53
C GLN A 216 12.33 7.38 7.71
N GLY A 217 13.15 7.42 8.76
CA GLY A 217 12.86 8.13 10.01
C GLY A 217 12.23 7.29 11.12
N GLY A 218 11.85 6.03 10.83
CA GLY A 218 11.24 5.11 11.78
C GLY A 218 9.71 5.25 11.91
N TRP A 219 9.11 4.27 12.59
CA TRP A 219 7.72 4.28 13.04
C TRP A 219 7.68 3.57 14.38
N ASP A 220 7.41 4.32 15.45
CA ASP A 220 7.55 3.83 16.83
C ASP A 220 6.21 3.79 17.58
N GLU A 221 6.26 3.50 18.88
CA GLU A 221 5.06 3.49 19.74
C GLU A 221 4.36 4.85 19.81
N LYS A 222 5.10 5.96 19.72
CA LYS A 222 4.50 7.31 19.72
C LYS A 222 3.71 7.53 18.44
N ASP A 223 4.20 7.04 17.30
CA ASP A 223 3.45 7.08 16.05
C ASP A 223 2.18 6.21 16.10
N GLN A 224 2.25 5.03 16.73
CA GLN A 224 1.07 4.19 16.95
C GLN A 224 0.03 4.90 17.84
N ILE A 225 0.47 5.54 18.93
CA ILE A 225 -0.41 6.33 19.81
C ILE A 225 -1.01 7.52 19.05
N ARG A 226 -0.19 8.18 18.22
CA ARG A 226 -0.63 9.30 17.37
C ARG A 226 -1.70 8.85 16.37
N LEU A 227 -1.56 7.67 15.76
CA LEU A 227 -2.57 7.07 14.90
C LEU A 227 -3.83 6.70 15.68
N ARG A 228 -3.71 6.13 16.88
CA ARG A 228 -4.85 5.84 17.77
C ARG A 228 -5.64 7.11 18.10
N ASN A 229 -4.98 8.22 18.40
CA ASN A 229 -5.66 9.51 18.64
C ASN A 229 -6.47 9.99 17.42
N VAL A 230 -5.98 9.70 16.21
CA VAL A 230 -6.72 9.98 14.97
C VAL A 230 -7.93 9.06 14.84
N CYS A 231 -7.81 7.78 15.18
CA CYS A 231 -8.96 6.87 15.29
C CYS A 231 -10.01 7.38 16.30
N ASN A 232 -9.59 7.91 17.46
CA ASN A 232 -10.51 8.53 18.43
C ASN A 232 -11.26 9.71 17.80
N THR A 233 -10.55 10.59 17.09
CA THR A 233 -11.15 11.74 16.40
C THR A 233 -12.14 11.31 15.31
N LEU A 234 -11.81 10.28 14.53
CA LEU A 234 -12.72 9.71 13.52
C LEU A 234 -13.97 9.13 14.18
N ASN A 235 -13.80 8.42 15.30
CA ASN A 235 -14.90 7.82 16.05
C ASN A 235 -15.85 8.88 16.64
N GLU A 236 -15.32 9.92 17.28
CA GLU A 236 -16.11 11.04 17.83
C GLU A 236 -16.93 11.74 16.75
N ARG A 237 -16.40 11.82 15.53
CA ARG A 237 -17.09 12.40 14.36
C ARG A 237 -18.08 11.42 13.70
N GLY A 238 -18.16 10.18 14.17
CA GLY A 238 -18.99 9.12 13.61
C GLY A 238 -18.56 8.65 12.23
N ILE A 239 -17.26 8.75 11.93
CA ILE A 239 -16.65 8.25 10.69
C ILE A 239 -16.21 6.81 10.93
N LYS A 240 -16.52 5.92 9.97
CA LYS A 240 -16.16 4.51 10.05
C LYS A 240 -14.71 4.28 9.63
N PHE A 241 -13.96 3.52 10.42
CA PHE A 241 -12.63 3.07 10.03
C PHE A 241 -12.42 1.58 10.26
N LEU A 242 -11.55 0.99 9.45
CA LEU A 242 -10.99 -0.34 9.65
C LEU A 242 -9.46 -0.21 9.65
N LEU A 243 -8.83 -0.69 10.69
CA LEU A 243 -7.38 -0.65 10.88
C LEU A 243 -6.81 -2.06 10.93
N SER A 244 -5.66 -2.26 10.29
CA SER A 244 -4.89 -3.50 10.38
C SER A 244 -3.59 -3.28 11.14
N ASN A 245 -3.20 -4.21 12.01
CA ASN A 245 -1.94 -4.11 12.76
C ASN A 245 -1.46 -5.48 13.26
N SER A 246 -0.30 -5.53 13.91
CA SER A 246 0.19 -6.75 14.56
C SER A 246 -0.67 -7.14 15.76
N SER A 247 -0.67 -8.43 16.10
CA SER A 247 -1.37 -8.95 17.27
C SER A 247 -0.60 -8.76 18.60
N SER A 248 0.14 -7.67 18.75
CA SER A 248 0.93 -7.41 19.96
C SER A 248 0.07 -6.93 21.12
N ASP A 249 0.52 -7.15 22.35
CA ASP A 249 -0.20 -6.71 23.56
C ASP A 249 -0.34 -5.18 23.60
N PHE A 250 0.71 -4.45 23.21
CA PHE A 250 0.67 -3.00 23.11
C PHE A 250 -0.46 -2.51 22.18
N ILE A 251 -0.58 -3.07 20.98
CA ILE A 251 -1.67 -2.71 20.06
C ILE A 251 -3.04 -3.08 20.64
N LYS A 252 -3.15 -4.26 21.27
CA LYS A 252 -4.39 -4.68 21.92
C LYS A 252 -4.82 -3.69 23.01
N GLU A 253 -3.87 -3.20 23.80
CA GLU A 253 -4.09 -2.25 24.88
C GLU A 253 -4.54 -0.88 24.35
N ILE A 254 -3.80 -0.28 23.42
CA ILE A 254 -4.12 1.09 22.97
C ILE A 254 -5.43 1.18 22.17
N TYR A 255 -5.92 0.07 21.62
CA TYR A 255 -7.17 -0.01 20.87
C TYR A 255 -8.29 -0.76 21.63
N SER A 256 -8.20 -0.90 22.97
CA SER A 256 -9.15 -1.67 23.78
C SER A 256 -10.61 -1.20 23.70
N ASP A 257 -10.84 0.05 23.30
CA ASP A 257 -12.18 0.66 23.18
C ASP A 257 -12.89 0.33 21.85
N TYR A 258 -12.23 -0.44 20.97
CA TYR A 258 -12.71 -0.80 19.63
C TYR A 258 -12.95 -2.29 19.48
N ASN A 259 -13.66 -2.68 18.41
CA ASN A 259 -13.85 -4.09 18.09
C ASN A 259 -12.54 -4.64 17.50
N ILE A 260 -11.95 -5.62 18.16
CA ILE A 260 -10.70 -6.27 17.73
C ILE A 260 -10.98 -7.69 17.26
N TYR A 261 -10.64 -7.98 16.01
CA TYR A 261 -10.75 -9.29 15.38
C TYR A 261 -9.36 -9.86 15.13
N VAL A 262 -9.14 -11.11 15.54
CA VAL A 262 -7.89 -11.83 15.27
C VAL A 262 -8.01 -12.60 13.97
N VAL A 263 -7.10 -12.35 13.03
CA VAL A 263 -7.06 -13.03 11.74
C VAL A 263 -5.70 -13.69 11.53
N GLN A 264 -5.66 -14.78 10.76
CA GLN A 264 -4.42 -15.50 10.46
C GLN A 264 -3.85 -15.06 9.11
N ALA A 265 -2.64 -14.53 9.11
CA ALA A 265 -1.90 -14.17 7.90
C ALA A 265 -0.71 -15.09 7.68
N THR A 266 -0.48 -15.55 6.45
CA THR A 266 0.67 -16.41 6.14
C THR A 266 1.90 -15.55 5.82
N ARG A 267 2.96 -15.61 6.64
CA ARG A 267 4.22 -14.89 6.29
C ARG A 267 4.94 -15.59 5.12
N ALA A 268 4.70 -15.10 3.90
CA ALA A 268 5.39 -15.58 2.71
C ALA A 268 6.85 -15.09 2.58
N VAL A 269 7.21 -14.01 3.29
CA VAL A 269 8.50 -13.30 3.13
C VAL A 269 9.41 -13.53 4.34
N ASN A 270 9.70 -14.79 4.66
CA ASN A 270 10.81 -15.14 5.55
C ASN A 270 11.89 -15.87 4.74
N SER A 271 13.14 -15.43 4.90
CA SER A 271 14.31 -16.03 4.25
C SER A 271 14.59 -17.45 4.76
N ASP A 272 14.13 -17.75 5.98
CA ASP A 272 14.15 -19.08 6.57
C ASP A 272 12.79 -19.77 6.35
N SER A 273 12.79 -20.89 5.63
CA SER A 273 11.58 -21.67 5.33
C SER A 273 10.97 -22.31 6.58
N SER A 274 11.77 -22.58 7.62
CA SER A 274 11.31 -23.17 8.88
C SER A 274 10.54 -22.18 9.77
N LYS A 275 10.73 -20.87 9.54
CA LYS A 275 10.04 -19.77 10.23
C LYS A 275 8.86 -19.20 9.43
N ARG A 276 8.43 -19.90 8.37
CA ARG A 276 7.19 -19.61 7.66
C ARG A 276 6.04 -20.25 8.45
N GLY A 277 5.19 -19.42 9.04
CA GLY A 277 4.03 -19.83 9.81
C GLY A 277 2.87 -18.85 9.64
N GLN A 278 1.72 -19.21 10.20
CA GLN A 278 0.63 -18.26 10.40
C GLN A 278 1.06 -17.28 11.50
N VAL A 279 0.86 -15.99 11.24
CA VAL A 279 1.02 -14.94 12.22
C VAL A 279 -0.34 -14.30 12.40
N SER A 280 -0.74 -14.18 13.66
CA SER A 280 -1.94 -13.45 14.02
C SER A 280 -1.74 -11.97 13.71
N GLU A 281 -2.75 -11.39 13.07
CA GLU A 281 -2.88 -9.94 12.87
C GLU A 281 -4.22 -9.49 13.45
N PHE A 282 -4.32 -8.22 13.81
CA PHE A 282 -5.56 -7.62 14.24
C PHE A 282 -6.20 -6.84 13.09
N LEU A 283 -7.52 -7.00 12.96
CA LEU A 283 -8.39 -6.05 12.28
C LEU A 283 -9.24 -5.35 13.34
N ILE A 284 -9.23 -4.02 13.34
CA ILE A 284 -9.79 -3.18 14.41
C ILE A 284 -10.78 -2.19 13.78
N ASN A 285 -12.00 -2.12 14.28
CA ASN A 285 -13.01 -1.19 13.75
C ASN A 285 -13.86 -0.52 14.84
N ASN A 286 -14.61 0.51 14.46
CA ASN A 286 -15.48 1.28 15.37
C ASN A 286 -16.98 1.14 15.06
N TYR A 287 -17.39 0.03 14.45
CA TYR A 287 -18.79 -0.17 14.03
C TYR A 287 -19.20 -1.63 14.16
N GLU A 288 -20.51 -1.87 14.25
CA GLU A 288 -21.13 -3.20 14.18
C GLU A 288 -21.43 -3.63 12.73
#